data_AF-A0AAD4J259-F1
#
_entry.id   AF-A0AAD4J259-F1
#
_cell.length_a   1.000
_cell.length_b   1.000
_cell.length_c   1.000
_cell.angle_alpha   90.00
_cell.angle_beta   90.00
_cell.angle_gamma   90.00
#
_symmetry.space_group_name_H-M   'P 1'
#
loop_
_entity.id
_entity.type
_entity.pdbx_description
1 polymer ?
#
loop_
_entity_poly.entity_id
_entity_poly.type
_entity_poly.pdbx_seq_one_letter_code
_entity_poly.pdbx_strand_id
1 'polypeptide(L)'
;MTDLKSIELLLAIQWVSEERVTLFTSDGLIQIGGNLVPRRVSSADKKQGNAKMSQRSQRFQESKYMDPNQSLCLGALFDIAATNGLDTGRRLCIFGFCRSVEMLCDVVEDTVLEHGGEVVAAEKASKGGLNEKLTMIVAVPLLWGVPPASETLHLAVRSGGGIVDKVYWQWNFM
;
A
#
# COMPACT_ATOMS: atom_id res chain seq x y z
N MET A 1 -38.05 -29.80 -14.26
CA MET A 1 -37.57 -29.85 -12.86
C MET A 1 -36.26 -29.07 -12.81
N THR A 2 -36.37 -27.75 -12.69
CA THR A 2 -35.27 -26.80 -12.73
C THR A 2 -34.44 -26.92 -11.46
N ASP A 3 -33.14 -27.13 -11.63
CA ASP A 3 -32.17 -27.45 -10.59
C ASP A 3 -32.02 -26.30 -9.59
N LEU A 4 -32.65 -26.45 -8.40
CA LEU A 4 -32.60 -25.49 -7.30
C LEU A 4 -31.17 -25.16 -6.83
N LYS A 5 -30.18 -26.02 -7.12
CA LYS A 5 -28.76 -25.74 -6.79
C LYS A 5 -28.16 -24.58 -7.58
N SER A 6 -28.66 -24.31 -8.79
CA SER A 6 -28.17 -23.20 -9.60
C SER A 6 -28.65 -21.83 -9.09
N ILE A 7 -29.76 -21.80 -8.33
CA ILE A 7 -30.32 -20.57 -7.74
C ILE A 7 -29.61 -20.21 -6.43
N GLU A 8 -29.18 -21.20 -5.63
CA GLU A 8 -28.39 -20.96 -4.41
C GLU A 8 -27.01 -20.33 -4.67
N LEU A 9 -26.41 -20.58 -5.85
CA LEU A 9 -25.12 -20.00 -6.25
C LEU A 9 -25.17 -18.48 -6.50
N LEU A 10 -26.33 -17.93 -6.86
CA LEU A 10 -26.51 -16.49 -7.10
C LEU A 10 -26.80 -15.70 -5.81
N LEU A 11 -27.37 -16.35 -4.80
CA LEU A 11 -27.71 -15.73 -3.50
C LEU A 11 -26.50 -15.45 -2.60
N ALA A 12 -25.30 -15.90 -2.99
CA ALA A 12 -24.07 -15.73 -2.21
C ALA A 12 -23.23 -14.51 -2.64
N ILE A 13 -23.70 -13.65 -3.55
CA ILE A 13 -22.94 -12.48 -4.01
C ILE A 13 -23.47 -11.23 -3.32
N GLN A 14 -22.68 -10.66 -2.41
CA GLN A 14 -22.93 -9.36 -1.80
C GLN A 14 -22.18 -8.27 -2.57
N TRP A 15 -22.89 -7.26 -3.04
CA TRP A 15 -22.26 -6.06 -3.60
C TRP A 15 -21.77 -5.19 -2.45
N VAL A 16 -20.45 -5.05 -2.33
CA VAL A 16 -19.81 -4.23 -1.30
C VAL A 16 -19.19 -3.03 -1.98
N SER A 17 -19.38 -1.84 -1.40
CA SER A 17 -18.66 -0.65 -1.85
C SER A 17 -17.19 -0.83 -1.55
N GLU A 18 -16.35 -0.73 -2.57
CA GLU A 18 -14.93 -0.52 -2.35
C GLU A 18 -14.68 0.83 -1.67
N GLU A 19 -13.52 0.93 -1.05
CA GLU A 19 -13.03 2.16 -0.47
C GLU A 19 -12.92 3.24 -1.55
N ARG A 20 -13.44 4.44 -1.27
CA ARG A 20 -13.36 5.58 -2.19
C ARG A 20 -12.32 6.56 -1.68
N VAL A 21 -11.27 6.76 -2.46
CA VAL A 21 -10.22 7.73 -2.18
C VAL A 21 -10.48 8.98 -3.02
N THR A 22 -10.47 10.15 -2.38
CA THR A 22 -10.64 11.43 -3.06
C THR A 22 -9.33 12.22 -2.95
N LEU A 23 -8.76 12.55 -4.10
CA LEU A 23 -7.51 13.29 -4.26
C LEU A 23 -7.84 14.71 -4.73
N PHE A 24 -7.33 15.71 -4.02
CA PHE A 24 -7.43 17.11 -4.43
C PHE A 24 -6.14 17.48 -5.17
N THR A 25 -6.25 17.71 -6.47
CA THR A 25 -5.12 18.10 -7.34
C THR A 25 -5.29 19.51 -7.88
N SER A 26 -4.23 20.11 -8.43
CA SER A 26 -4.32 21.41 -9.12
C SER A 26 -5.31 21.42 -10.29
N ASP A 27 -5.56 20.25 -10.87
CA ASP A 27 -6.44 20.05 -12.02
C ASP A 27 -7.89 19.72 -11.61
N GLY A 28 -8.16 19.63 -10.30
CA GLY A 28 -9.47 19.39 -9.73
C GLY A 28 -9.55 18.17 -8.81
N LEU A 29 -10.78 17.73 -8.55
CA LEU A 29 -11.09 16.59 -7.69
C LEU A 29 -10.99 15.28 -8.48
N ILE A 30 -10.09 14.40 -8.06
CA ILE A 30 -9.95 13.05 -8.64
C ILE A 30 -10.48 12.04 -7.62
N GLN A 31 -11.41 11.17 -8.01
CA GLN A 31 -11.94 10.10 -7.15
C GLN A 31 -11.58 8.74 -7.73
N ILE A 32 -10.99 7.89 -6.90
CA ILE A 32 -10.57 6.53 -7.25
C ILE A 32 -11.27 5.56 -6.30
N GLY A 33 -11.79 4.45 -6.84
CA GLY A 33 -12.54 3.46 -6.06
C GLY A 33 -14.01 3.84 -5.84
N GLY A 34 -14.64 3.31 -4.79
CA GLY A 34 -16.08 3.49 -4.55
C GLY A 34 -17.00 2.68 -5.48
N ASN A 35 -16.43 1.79 -6.28
CA ASN A 35 -17.20 0.89 -7.13
C ASN A 35 -17.88 -0.18 -6.29
N LEU A 36 -19.09 -0.57 -6.71
CA LEU A 36 -19.74 -1.75 -6.16
C LEU A 36 -19.09 -2.98 -6.77
N VAL A 37 -18.39 -3.77 -5.96
CA VAL A 37 -17.78 -5.03 -6.41
C VAL A 37 -18.53 -6.23 -5.84
N PRO A 38 -18.75 -7.28 -6.64
CA PRO A 38 -19.41 -8.49 -6.16
C PRO A 38 -18.44 -9.30 -5.28
N ARG A 39 -18.72 -9.40 -3.98
CA ARG A 39 -17.99 -10.25 -3.02
C ARG A 39 -18.80 -11.51 -2.72
N ARG A 40 -18.21 -12.69 -2.90
CA ARG A 40 -18.84 -13.95 -2.50
C ARG A 40 -18.81 -14.09 -0.98
N VAL A 41 -19.98 -14.22 -0.36
CA VAL A 41 -20.13 -14.52 1.05
C VAL A 41 -19.95 -16.02 1.23
N SER A 42 -18.80 -16.41 1.77
CA SER A 42 -18.61 -17.77 2.25
C SER A 42 -19.32 -17.89 3.61
N SER A 43 -19.98 -19.01 3.88
CA SER A 43 -20.53 -19.31 5.22
C SER A 43 -19.47 -19.38 6.33
N ALA A 44 -18.19 -19.22 5.99
CA ALA A 44 -17.09 -18.95 6.94
C ALA A 44 -17.11 -17.52 7.53
N ASP A 45 -17.74 -16.54 6.87
CA ASP A 45 -17.70 -15.13 7.30
C ASP A 45 -18.57 -14.85 8.55
N LYS A 46 -19.50 -15.75 8.90
CA LYS A 46 -20.27 -15.66 10.16
C LYS A 46 -19.52 -16.16 11.40
N LYS A 47 -18.30 -16.71 11.23
CA LYS A 47 -17.40 -17.10 12.34
C LYS A 47 -15.98 -16.58 12.16
N GLN A 48 -15.82 -15.45 11.47
CA GLN A 48 -14.52 -14.82 11.25
C GLN A 48 -14.35 -13.46 11.92
N GLY A 49 -15.00 -13.26 13.07
CA GLY A 49 -14.34 -12.49 14.13
C GLY A 49 -13.17 -13.33 14.64
N ASN A 50 -11.93 -12.94 14.32
CA ASN A 50 -10.67 -13.59 14.72
C ASN A 50 -10.18 -14.81 13.90
N ALA A 51 -10.29 -14.81 12.56
CA ALA A 51 -9.22 -15.49 11.82
C ALA A 51 -8.00 -14.58 11.81
N LYS A 52 -6.99 -14.99 12.58
CA LYS A 52 -5.62 -14.44 12.66
C LYS A 52 -5.28 -13.52 11.48
N MET A 53 -5.66 -12.25 11.61
CA MET A 53 -4.91 -11.17 10.98
C MET A 53 -3.49 -11.40 11.46
N SER A 54 -2.55 -11.64 10.55
CA SER A 54 -1.15 -11.88 10.92
C SER A 54 -0.75 -10.84 11.97
N GLN A 55 -0.01 -11.21 13.02
CA GLN A 55 0.39 -10.27 14.08
C GLN A 55 0.99 -8.96 13.52
N ARG A 56 1.55 -9.02 12.30
CA ARG A 56 2.08 -7.89 11.51
C ARG A 56 1.04 -6.81 11.18
N SER A 57 -0.20 -7.19 10.85
CA SER A 57 -1.29 -6.25 10.56
C SER A 57 -1.84 -5.54 11.80
N GLN A 58 -1.50 -6.00 13.01
CA GLN A 58 -1.91 -5.34 14.26
C GLN A 58 -0.91 -4.28 14.72
N ARG A 59 0.35 -4.32 14.24
CA ARG A 59 1.38 -3.36 14.65
C ARG A 59 1.08 -1.98 14.08
N PHE A 60 0.82 -1.91 12.77
CA PHE A 60 0.53 -0.70 12.01
C PHE A 60 -0.98 -0.48 11.85
N GLN A 61 -1.63 -0.10 12.95
CA GLN A 61 -3.02 0.34 12.88
C GLN A 61 -3.07 1.79 12.46
N GLU A 62 -3.83 2.09 11.40
CA GLU A 62 -4.01 3.45 10.87
C GLU A 62 -4.46 4.43 11.96
N SER A 63 -5.28 3.99 12.92
CA SER A 63 -5.72 4.79 14.07
C SER A 63 -4.61 5.26 15.01
N LYS A 64 -3.40 4.68 14.93
CA LYS A 64 -2.21 5.15 15.68
C LYS A 64 -1.49 6.30 14.97
N TYR A 65 -1.72 6.43 13.66
CA TYR A 65 -1.07 7.41 12.80
C TYR A 65 -2.03 8.51 12.35
N MET A 66 -3.33 8.26 12.40
CA MET A 66 -4.39 9.12 11.90
C MET A 66 -5.59 9.08 12.87
N ASP A 67 -6.30 10.21 13.02
CA ASP A 67 -7.55 10.25 13.78
C ASP A 67 -8.66 9.52 13.00
N PRO A 68 -9.27 8.45 13.54
CA PRO A 68 -10.34 7.73 12.87
C PRO A 68 -11.60 8.57 12.62
N ASN A 69 -11.77 9.69 13.32
CA ASN A 69 -12.90 10.60 13.12
C ASN A 69 -12.61 11.69 12.08
N GLN A 70 -11.38 11.75 11.56
CA GLN A 70 -10.99 12.70 10.55
C GLN A 70 -11.67 12.34 9.21
N SER A 71 -12.63 13.17 8.81
CA SER A 71 -13.41 12.96 7.58
C SER A 71 -12.65 13.34 6.30
N LEU A 72 -11.52 14.04 6.43
CA LEU A 72 -10.68 14.50 5.31
C LEU A 72 -9.20 14.27 5.63
N CYS A 73 -8.54 13.37 4.92
CA CYS A 73 -7.09 13.24 4.95
C CYS A 73 -6.45 14.04 3.80
N LEU A 74 -5.47 14.87 4.13
CA LEU A 74 -4.54 15.44 3.14
C LEU A 74 -3.41 14.43 2.99
N GLY A 75 -3.46 13.64 1.92
CA GLY A 75 -2.42 12.66 1.63
C GLY A 75 -1.10 13.33 1.23
N ALA A 76 -0.04 12.55 1.23
CA ALA A 76 1.29 12.98 0.84
C ALA A 76 1.76 12.22 -0.40
N LEU A 77 2.70 12.83 -1.13
CA LEU A 77 3.41 12.11 -2.19
C LEU A 77 4.47 11.20 -1.56
N PHE A 78 4.72 10.07 -2.18
CA PHE A 78 5.89 9.25 -1.84
C PHE A 78 6.67 8.85 -3.08
N ASP A 79 7.97 8.67 -2.88
CA ASP A 79 8.94 8.23 -3.86
C ASP A 79 9.91 7.27 -3.17
N ILE A 80 9.75 5.96 -3.42
CA ILE A 80 10.56 4.90 -2.83
C ILE A 80 11.41 4.26 -3.92
N ALA A 81 12.73 4.41 -3.80
CA ALA A 81 13.70 3.81 -4.70
C ALA A 81 14.41 2.63 -4.03
N ALA A 82 14.26 1.43 -4.56
CA ALA A 82 14.91 0.23 -4.07
C ALA A 82 16.10 -0.18 -4.95
N THR A 83 17.23 -0.48 -4.33
CA THR A 83 18.41 -1.10 -4.94
C THR A 83 18.60 -2.51 -4.38
N ASN A 84 19.47 -3.32 -4.99
CA ASN A 84 19.86 -4.60 -4.40
C ASN A 84 21.00 -4.49 -3.36
N GLY A 85 21.41 -3.26 -2.99
CA GLY A 85 22.53 -2.99 -2.09
C GLY A 85 23.93 -3.12 -2.70
N LEU A 86 24.07 -3.75 -3.88
CA LEU A 86 25.36 -3.93 -4.56
C LEU A 86 25.53 -2.99 -5.76
N ASP A 87 24.46 -2.83 -6.54
CA ASP A 87 24.40 -1.97 -7.72
C ASP A 87 23.44 -0.81 -7.44
N THR A 88 24.01 0.33 -7.02
CA THR A 88 23.23 1.54 -6.72
C THR A 88 22.78 2.28 -7.98
N GLY A 89 23.27 1.87 -9.17
CA GLY A 89 22.89 2.41 -10.47
C GLY A 89 21.58 1.83 -11.01
N ARG A 90 21.13 0.67 -10.50
CA ARG A 90 19.87 0.02 -10.88
C ARG A 90 18.85 0.13 -9.77
N ARG A 91 17.72 0.79 -10.05
CA ARG A 91 16.69 1.06 -9.04
C ARG A 91 15.30 0.66 -9.51
N LEU A 92 14.52 0.06 -8.61
CA LEU A 92 13.06 -0.03 -8.72
C LEU A 92 12.49 1.20 -8.05
N CYS A 93 11.81 2.05 -8.80
CA CYS A 93 11.18 3.24 -8.26
C CYS A 93 9.68 3.01 -8.17
N ILE A 94 9.12 3.21 -6.97
CA ILE A 94 7.69 3.15 -6.67
C ILE A 94 7.27 4.55 -6.27
N PHE A 95 6.37 5.12 -7.06
CA PHE A 95 5.83 6.46 -6.85
C PHE A 95 4.32 6.41 -6.63
N GLY A 96 3.81 7.28 -5.78
CA GLY A 96 2.38 7.39 -5.58
C GLY A 96 2.00 8.33 -4.44
N PHE A 97 0.84 8.04 -3.85
CA PHE A 97 0.23 8.82 -2.79
C PHE A 97 0.04 7.96 -1.55
N CYS A 98 0.27 8.50 -0.37
CA CYS A 98 -0.04 7.82 0.89
C CYS A 98 -0.92 8.69 1.78
N ARG A 99 -1.64 8.04 2.69
CA ARG A 99 -2.44 8.75 3.69
C ARG A 99 -1.60 9.35 4.80
N SER A 100 -0.55 8.64 5.21
CA SER A 100 0.37 9.03 6.27
C SER A 100 1.80 8.76 5.82
N VAL A 101 2.63 9.80 5.82
CA VAL A 101 4.08 9.65 5.60
C VAL A 101 4.71 8.80 6.69
N GLU A 102 4.30 9.00 7.94
CA GLU A 102 4.85 8.29 9.09
C GLU A 102 4.54 6.80 9.03
N MET A 103 3.26 6.44 8.81
CA MET A 103 2.86 5.04 8.70
C MET A 103 3.57 4.33 7.54
N LEU A 104 3.62 4.98 6.37
CA LEU A 104 4.28 4.39 5.20
C LEU A 104 5.78 4.20 5.45
N CYS A 105 6.44 5.18 6.08
CA CYS A 105 7.86 5.11 6.43
C CYS A 105 8.12 3.92 7.35
N ASP A 106 7.39 3.81 8.47
CA ASP A 106 7.58 2.75 9.46
C ASP A 106 7.34 1.36 8.88
N VAL A 107 6.27 1.19 8.09
CA VAL A 107 5.93 -0.11 7.48
C VAL A 107 6.98 -0.57 6.49
N VAL A 108 7.48 0.34 5.66
CA VAL A 108 8.49 0.01 4.65
C VAL A 108 9.85 -0.21 5.32
N GLU A 109 10.22 0.60 6.30
CA GLU A 109 11.44 0.42 7.09
C GLU A 109 11.47 -0.95 7.79
N ASP A 110 10.44 -1.29 8.58
CA ASP A 110 10.34 -2.59 9.24
C ASP A 110 10.37 -3.74 8.23
N THR A 111 9.68 -3.60 7.09
CA THR A 111 9.70 -4.64 6.05
C THR A 111 11.09 -4.84 5.47
N VAL A 112 11.80 -3.75 5.16
CA VAL A 112 13.14 -3.81 4.56
C VAL A 112 14.12 -4.45 5.54
N LEU A 113 14.10 -4.03 6.81
CA LEU A 113 14.96 -4.59 7.86
C LEU A 113 14.68 -6.07 8.12
N GLU A 114 13.40 -6.48 8.15
CA GLU A 114 13.01 -7.89 8.32
C GLU A 114 13.52 -8.80 7.20
N HIS A 115 13.71 -8.27 5.99
CA HIS A 115 14.25 -9.00 4.84
C HIS A 115 15.78 -8.88 4.72
N GLY A 116 16.45 -8.37 5.76
CA GLY A 116 17.91 -8.21 5.79
C GLY A 116 18.42 -7.04 4.93
N GLY A 117 17.53 -6.12 4.56
CA GLY A 117 17.88 -4.90 3.85
C GLY A 117 18.20 -3.73 4.78
N GLU A 118 18.39 -2.57 4.17
CA GLU A 118 18.79 -1.34 4.85
C GLU A 118 18.04 -0.13 4.27
N VAL A 119 17.70 0.84 5.11
CA VAL A 119 17.22 2.15 4.66
C VAL A 119 18.43 3.06 4.46
N VAL A 120 18.77 3.33 3.20
CA VAL A 120 19.93 4.14 2.80
C VAL A 120 19.68 5.63 3.05
N ALA A 121 18.47 6.09 2.76
CA ALA A 121 18.04 7.46 3.01
C ALA A 121 16.54 7.52 3.22
N ALA A 122 16.09 8.38 4.14
CA ALA A 122 14.67 8.69 4.34
C ALA A 122 14.53 10.18 4.63
N GLU A 123 13.88 10.90 3.71
CA GLU A 123 13.64 12.32 3.82
C GLU A 123 12.12 12.59 3.85
N LYS A 124 11.68 13.22 4.94
CA LYS A 124 10.31 13.72 5.11
C LYS A 124 10.32 15.21 4.85
N ALA A 125 10.05 15.61 3.62
CA ALA A 125 10.08 17.01 3.22
C ALA A 125 8.72 17.67 3.43
N SER A 126 8.69 18.77 4.18
CA SER A 126 7.55 19.68 4.28
C SER A 126 7.96 21.07 3.77
N LYS A 127 7.43 21.49 2.62
CA LYS A 127 7.68 22.85 2.10
C LYS A 127 6.63 23.81 2.65
N GLY A 128 6.83 24.31 3.87
CA GLY A 128 6.15 25.50 4.43
C GLY A 128 4.61 25.53 4.34
N GLY A 129 3.94 24.38 4.19
CA GLY A 129 2.52 24.23 3.91
C GLY A 129 2.08 22.76 3.84
N LEU A 130 0.92 22.49 3.25
CA LEU A 130 0.23 21.18 3.18
C LEU A 130 0.88 20.12 2.27
N ASN A 131 2.02 20.43 1.63
CA ASN A 131 2.66 19.53 0.68
C ASN A 131 3.77 18.73 1.37
N GLU A 132 3.40 17.58 1.90
CA GLU A 132 4.34 16.59 2.42
C GLU A 132 4.78 15.64 1.31
N LYS A 133 6.09 15.32 1.29
CA LYS A 133 6.64 14.28 0.43
C LYS A 133 7.59 13.37 1.21
N LEU A 134 7.35 12.06 1.14
CA LEU A 134 8.31 11.03 1.56
C LEU A 134 9.23 10.69 0.38
N THR A 135 10.53 10.84 0.56
CA THR A 135 11.53 10.31 -0.38
C THR A 135 12.38 9.30 0.36
N MET A 136 12.39 8.05 -0.10
CA MET A 136 13.08 6.96 0.58
C MET A 136 13.93 6.15 -0.39
N ILE A 137 15.14 5.81 0.03
CA ILE A 137 16.06 4.95 -0.71
C ILE A 137 16.34 3.74 0.18
N VAL A 138 16.11 2.55 -0.36
CA VAL A 138 16.27 1.28 0.36
C VAL A 138 17.18 0.33 -0.41
N ALA A 139 17.95 -0.46 0.32
CA ALA A 139 18.71 -1.59 -0.20
C ALA A 139 17.98 -2.86 0.23
N VAL A 140 17.49 -3.63 -0.74
CA VAL A 140 16.69 -4.84 -0.50
C VAL A 140 17.44 -6.05 -1.08
N PRO A 141 17.90 -6.99 -0.25
CA PRO A 141 18.50 -8.23 -0.72
C PRO A 141 17.53 -8.98 -1.63
N LEU A 142 18.06 -9.60 -2.68
CA LEU A 142 17.25 -10.38 -3.63
C LEU A 142 16.10 -9.55 -4.25
N LEU A 143 16.26 -8.22 -4.38
CA LEU A 143 15.27 -7.35 -5.02
C LEU A 143 14.80 -7.91 -6.38
N TRP A 144 15.74 -8.46 -7.15
CA TRP A 144 15.54 -9.10 -8.45
C TRP A 144 15.71 -10.63 -8.42
N GLY A 145 15.75 -11.22 -7.22
CA GLY A 145 15.97 -12.65 -7.01
C GLY A 145 14.73 -13.50 -7.31
N VAL A 146 14.78 -14.77 -6.93
CA VAL A 146 13.66 -15.71 -7.07
C VAL A 146 13.37 -16.35 -5.71
N PRO A 147 12.20 -16.11 -5.08
CA PRO A 147 11.17 -15.13 -5.48
C PRO A 147 11.66 -13.67 -5.32
N PRO A 148 11.16 -12.73 -6.12
CA PRO A 148 11.65 -11.35 -6.11
C PRO A 148 11.15 -10.59 -4.88
N ALA A 149 12.08 -9.97 -4.14
CA ALA A 149 11.72 -9.17 -2.96
C ALA A 149 10.98 -7.86 -3.32
N SER A 150 10.93 -7.49 -4.61
CA SER A 150 10.12 -6.35 -5.09
C SER A 150 8.63 -6.52 -4.79
N GLU A 151 8.10 -7.75 -4.83
CA GLU A 151 6.69 -8.02 -4.51
C GLU A 151 6.39 -7.75 -3.03
N THR A 152 7.29 -8.16 -2.15
CA THR A 152 7.22 -7.86 -0.72
C THR A 152 7.21 -6.35 -0.47
N LEU A 153 8.08 -5.61 -1.16
CA LEU A 153 8.14 -4.15 -1.04
C LEU A 153 6.84 -3.49 -1.53
N HIS A 154 6.29 -3.95 -2.66
CA HIS A 154 4.99 -3.48 -3.15
C HIS A 154 3.87 -3.73 -2.14
N LEU A 155 3.85 -4.90 -1.51
CA LEU A 155 2.88 -5.22 -0.48
C LEU A 155 3.04 -4.32 0.74
N ALA A 156 4.28 -4.04 1.17
CA ALA A 156 4.57 -3.13 2.27
C ALA A 156 4.02 -1.72 2.00
N VAL A 157 4.29 -1.17 0.81
CA VAL A 157 3.77 0.14 0.41
C VAL A 157 2.25 0.17 0.51
N ARG A 158 1.56 -0.85 -0.01
CA ARG A 158 0.10 -0.93 0.08
C ARG A 158 -0.40 -1.07 1.52
N SER A 159 0.27 -1.87 2.34
CA SER A 159 -0.10 -2.03 3.76
C SER A 159 0.17 -0.79 4.61
N GLY A 160 1.11 0.06 4.20
CA GLY A 160 1.37 1.37 4.80
C GLY A 160 0.42 2.48 4.33
N GLY A 161 -0.68 2.12 3.67
CA GLY A 161 -1.65 3.09 3.14
C GLY A 161 -1.20 3.79 1.86
N GLY A 162 -0.20 3.24 1.16
CA GLY A 162 0.28 3.72 -0.13
C GLY A 162 -0.59 3.25 -1.30
N ILE A 163 -0.99 4.19 -2.13
CA ILE A 163 -1.64 4.02 -3.42
C ILE A 163 -0.58 4.24 -4.48
N VAL A 164 -0.17 3.15 -5.14
CA VAL A 164 0.87 3.19 -6.16
C VAL A 164 0.30 3.76 -7.44
N ASP A 165 0.89 4.85 -7.92
CA ASP A 165 0.57 5.47 -9.21
C ASP A 165 1.45 4.88 -10.32
N LYS A 166 2.76 4.81 -10.07
CA LYS A 166 3.74 4.35 -11.06
C LYS A 166 4.83 3.47 -10.45
N VAL A 167 5.18 2.42 -11.19
CA VAL A 167 6.33 1.57 -10.92
C VAL A 167 7.22 1.57 -12.15
N TYR A 168 8.50 1.85 -11.98
CA TYR A 168 9.43 1.89 -13.10
C TYR A 168 10.84 1.54 -12.69
N TRP A 169 11.62 1.19 -13.70
CA TRP A 169 13.02 0.84 -13.57
C TRP A 169 13.85 2.04 -13.98
N GLN A 170 14.77 2.45 -13.11
CA GLN A 170 15.70 3.52 -13.39
C GLN A 170 17.12 2.97 -13.42
N TRP A 171 17.81 3.29 -14.51
CA TRP A 171 19.19 2.91 -14.77
C TRP A 171 20.00 4.20 -14.85
N ASN A 172 20.77 4.47 -13.81
CA ASN A 172 21.70 5.59 -13.81
C ASN A 172 23.05 5.05 -14.29
N PHE A 173 23.39 5.37 -15.54
CA PHE A 173 24.72 5.15 -16.07
C PHE A 173 25.57 6.35 -15.66
N MET A 174 26.49 6.14 -14.71
CA MET A 174 27.62 7.03 -14.50
C MET A 174 28.76 6.64 -15.43
#